data_AF-A0A2G5SAX2-F1
#
_entry.id   AF-A0A2G5SAX2-F1
#
_cell.length_a   1.000
_cell.length_b   1.000
_cell.length_c   1.000
_cell.angle_alpha   90.00
_cell.angle_beta   90.00
_cell.angle_gamma   90.00
#
_symmetry.space_group_name_H-M   'P 1'
#
loop_
_entity.id
_entity.type
_entity.pdbx_description
1 polymer ?
#
loop_
_entity_poly.entity_id
_entity_poly.type
_entity_poly.pdbx_seq_one_letter_code
_entity_poly.pdbx_strand_id
1 'polypeptide(L)'
;MNRHRRGLKAGDVVWAGAYPGLLVRERNSNRWAIDFFGFSDQCGLETIENIVALHIGDYVPCPRGETESFYVAAVREALDYLDRTGNEWGSEGRRSVPHKFFQKFGLRRRADVERDQTPDLELVQTLDEELDETIEEEYEVGMVEPKEKSALKEIIFFVAIFVLVVAWYFMK
;
A
#
# COMPACT_ATOMS: atom_id res chain seq x y z
N MET A 1 -20.64 3.94 -17.39
CA MET A 1 -19.51 3.11 -17.84
C MET A 1 -19.05 2.24 -16.66
N ASN A 2 -19.61 1.03 -16.52
CA ASN A 2 -19.39 0.15 -15.37
C ASN A 2 -18.03 -0.56 -15.48
N ARG A 3 -16.95 0.06 -15.01
CA ARG A 3 -15.57 -0.48 -15.09
C ARG A 3 -15.23 -1.58 -14.05
N HIS A 4 -16.15 -2.08 -13.21
CA HIS A 4 -15.73 -2.81 -11.99
C HIS A 4 -16.51 -4.07 -11.59
N ARG A 5 -16.86 -4.97 -12.52
CA ARG A 5 -17.24 -6.34 -12.11
C ARG A 5 -16.68 -7.41 -13.04
N ARG A 6 -15.37 -7.39 -13.29
CA ARG A 6 -14.69 -8.66 -13.54
C ARG A 6 -14.52 -9.32 -12.17
N GLY A 7 -15.16 -10.49 -12.00
CA GLY A 7 -15.04 -11.28 -10.79
C GLY A 7 -13.64 -11.88 -10.67
N LEU A 8 -13.43 -12.65 -9.60
CA LEU A 8 -12.24 -13.50 -9.49
C LEU A 8 -12.33 -14.63 -10.50
N LYS A 9 -11.19 -15.05 -11.05
CA LYS A 9 -11.07 -16.20 -11.95
C LYS A 9 -9.92 -17.11 -11.54
N ALA A 10 -9.92 -18.33 -12.05
CA ALA A 10 -8.76 -19.21 -11.92
C ALA A 10 -7.53 -18.57 -12.61
N GLY A 11 -6.36 -18.73 -11.99
CA GLY A 11 -5.10 -18.11 -12.39
C GLY A 11 -4.87 -16.71 -11.79
N ASP A 12 -5.85 -16.13 -11.09
CA ASP A 12 -5.62 -14.86 -10.40
C ASP A 12 -4.70 -15.06 -9.18
N VAL A 13 -3.77 -14.12 -8.99
CA VAL A 13 -2.90 -14.05 -7.81
C VAL A 13 -3.53 -13.12 -6.78
N VAL A 14 -3.65 -13.61 -5.55
CA VAL A 14 -4.43 -12.96 -4.50
C VAL A 14 -3.73 -13.03 -3.16
N TRP A 15 -4.10 -12.10 -2.28
CA TRP A 15 -4.01 -12.31 -0.85
C TRP A 15 -5.19 -13.16 -0.40
N ALA A 16 -4.91 -14.36 0.12
CA ALA A 16 -5.86 -15.25 0.77
C ALA A 16 -5.60 -15.22 2.28
N GLY A 17 -6.38 -14.40 2.97
CA GLY A 17 -6.06 -14.00 4.34
C GLY A 17 -4.71 -13.27 4.41
N ALA A 18 -3.76 -13.82 5.16
CA ALA A 18 -2.44 -13.23 5.29
C ALA A 18 -1.39 -13.77 4.30
N TYR A 19 -1.75 -14.78 3.49
CA TYR A 19 -0.82 -15.51 2.66
C TYR A 19 -1.08 -15.23 1.17
N PRO A 20 -0.03 -15.11 0.35
CA PRO A 20 -0.17 -14.99 -1.09
C PRO A 20 -0.52 -16.35 -1.71
N GLY A 21 -1.39 -16.37 -2.71
CA GLY A 21 -1.78 -17.60 -3.39
C GLY A 21 -2.35 -17.39 -4.79
N LEU A 22 -2.44 -18.49 -5.52
CA LEU A 22 -3.02 -18.59 -6.85
C LEU A 22 -4.41 -19.24 -6.77
N LEU A 23 -5.41 -18.59 -7.36
CA LEU A 23 -6.75 -19.18 -7.46
C LEU A 23 -6.76 -20.33 -8.44
N VAL A 24 -7.08 -21.55 -7.98
CA VAL A 24 -7.10 -22.75 -8.82
C VAL A 24 -8.48 -22.97 -9.43
N ARG A 25 -9.52 -22.93 -8.58
CA ARG A 25 -10.91 -23.10 -9.01
C ARG A 25 -11.90 -22.57 -7.98
N GLU A 26 -13.03 -22.11 -8.47
CA GLU A 26 -14.19 -21.83 -7.64
C GLU A 26 -14.79 -23.16 -7.16
N ARG A 27 -15.04 -23.28 -5.85
CA ARG A 27 -15.71 -24.45 -5.27
C ARG A 27 -17.21 -24.24 -5.17
N ASN A 28 -17.61 -23.04 -4.80
CA ASN A 28 -18.97 -22.54 -4.80
C ASN A 28 -18.93 -21.00 -4.83
N SER A 29 -20.11 -20.37 -4.86
CA SER A 29 -20.26 -18.91 -4.96
C SER A 29 -19.55 -18.09 -3.87
N ASN A 30 -19.10 -18.70 -2.77
CA ASN A 30 -18.45 -18.04 -1.65
C ASN A 30 -17.05 -18.58 -1.33
N ARG A 31 -16.57 -19.63 -2.02
CA ARG A 31 -15.31 -20.30 -1.68
C ARG A 31 -14.47 -20.64 -2.89
N TRP A 32 -13.17 -20.44 -2.73
CA TRP A 32 -12.16 -20.74 -3.73
C TRP A 32 -11.13 -21.73 -3.19
N ALA A 33 -10.66 -22.61 -4.08
CA ALA A 33 -9.45 -23.38 -3.86
C ALA A 33 -8.24 -22.53 -4.25
N ILE A 34 -7.26 -22.47 -3.37
CA ILE A 34 -6.03 -21.67 -3.52
C ILE A 34 -4.83 -22.59 -3.41
N ASP A 35 -3.85 -22.36 -4.26
CA ASP A 35 -2.50 -22.91 -4.13
C ASP A 35 -1.59 -21.82 -3.56
N PHE A 36 -0.95 -22.07 -2.42
CA PHE A 36 -0.19 -21.03 -1.72
C PHE A 36 1.26 -20.98 -2.19
N PHE A 37 1.77 -19.77 -2.44
CA PHE A 37 3.18 -19.58 -2.75
C PHE A 37 4.05 -19.89 -1.53
N GLY A 38 5.28 -20.37 -1.75
CA GLY A 38 6.23 -20.78 -0.71
C GLY A 38 5.90 -22.08 0.01
N PHE A 39 4.74 -22.69 -0.24
CA PHE A 39 4.31 -23.95 0.37
C PHE A 39 3.96 -24.97 -0.72
N SER A 40 4.94 -25.79 -1.11
CA SER A 40 4.71 -26.85 -2.10
C SER A 40 3.57 -27.79 -1.66
N ASP A 41 2.64 -28.06 -2.58
CA ASP A 41 1.51 -28.98 -2.42
C ASP A 41 0.46 -28.59 -1.35
N GLN A 42 0.48 -27.36 -0.84
CA GLN A 42 -0.55 -26.88 0.09
C GLN A 42 -1.70 -26.19 -0.64
N CYS A 43 -2.73 -26.97 -0.93
CA CYS A 43 -4.01 -26.44 -1.40
C CYS A 43 -4.92 -26.06 -0.23
N GLY A 44 -5.26 -24.76 -0.14
CA GLY A 44 -6.21 -24.20 0.80
C GLY A 44 -7.63 -24.06 0.26
N LEU A 45 -8.55 -23.79 1.17
CA LEU A 45 -9.91 -23.31 0.86
C LEU A 45 -10.14 -22.01 1.61
N GLU A 46 -10.47 -20.95 0.88
CA GLU A 46 -10.71 -19.65 1.48
C GLU A 46 -12.05 -19.06 1.02
N THR A 47 -12.62 -18.22 1.89
CA THR A 47 -13.87 -17.50 1.61
C THR A 47 -13.60 -16.25 0.80
N ILE A 48 -14.54 -15.85 -0.06
CA ILE A 48 -14.38 -14.69 -0.95
C ILE A 48 -14.14 -13.38 -0.20
N GLU A 49 -14.58 -13.28 1.06
CA GLU A 49 -14.38 -12.10 1.92
C GLU A 49 -12.93 -11.95 2.39
N ASN A 50 -12.19 -13.06 2.46
CA ASN A 50 -10.77 -13.11 2.80
C ASN A 50 -9.90 -13.21 1.53
N ILE A 51 -10.42 -12.83 0.36
CA ILE A 51 -9.66 -12.85 -0.90
C ILE A 51 -9.65 -11.45 -1.50
N VAL A 52 -8.45 -10.92 -1.71
CA VAL A 52 -8.21 -9.62 -2.35
C VAL A 52 -7.16 -9.78 -3.42
N ALA A 53 -7.31 -9.08 -4.55
CA ALA A 53 -6.28 -9.09 -5.59
C ALA A 53 -4.95 -8.60 -5.03
N LEU A 54 -3.87 -9.35 -5.25
CA LEU A 54 -2.54 -8.96 -4.85
C LEU A 54 -2.06 -7.82 -5.76
N HIS A 55 -1.47 -6.78 -5.18
CA HIS A 55 -0.78 -5.73 -5.90
C HIS A 55 0.72 -5.76 -5.55
N ILE A 56 1.58 -5.39 -6.49
CA ILE A 56 3.04 -5.37 -6.26
C ILE A 56 3.49 -4.46 -5.11
N GLY A 57 2.69 -3.44 -4.79
CA GLY A 57 2.93 -2.52 -3.66
C GLY A 57 2.13 -2.83 -2.40
N ASP A 58 1.46 -3.99 -2.33
CA ASP A 58 0.75 -4.40 -1.12
C ASP A 58 1.72 -5.05 -0.12
N TYR A 59 1.48 -4.80 1.16
CA TYR A 59 2.21 -5.41 2.27
C TYR A 59 1.23 -5.99 3.28
N VAL A 60 1.42 -7.25 3.63
CA VAL A 60 0.73 -7.89 4.76
C VAL A 60 1.79 -8.29 5.80
N PRO A 61 1.60 -7.94 7.08
CA PRO A 61 2.50 -8.40 8.14
C PRO A 61 2.54 -9.93 8.24
N CYS A 62 3.72 -10.49 8.52
CA CYS A 62 3.87 -11.92 8.79
C CYS A 62 2.95 -12.34 9.97
N PRO A 63 2.13 -13.39 9.81
CA PRO A 63 1.30 -13.90 10.90
C PRO A 63 2.13 -14.33 12.11
N ARG A 64 1.57 -14.17 13.32
CA ARG A 64 2.23 -14.63 14.54
C ARG A 64 2.37 -16.15 14.53
N GLY A 65 3.58 -16.63 14.80
CA GLY A 65 3.91 -18.06 14.82
C GLY A 65 4.44 -18.61 13.50
N GLU A 66 4.45 -17.80 12.44
CA GLU A 66 5.12 -18.15 11.18
C GLU A 66 6.60 -17.76 11.19
N THR A 67 7.39 -18.50 10.42
CA THR A 67 8.80 -18.16 10.20
C THR A 67 8.89 -17.05 9.15
N GLU A 68 9.38 -15.88 9.55
CA GLU A 68 9.45 -14.69 8.72
C GLU A 68 10.18 -14.92 7.38
N SER A 69 11.28 -15.67 7.39
CA SER A 69 12.05 -15.96 6.16
C SER A 69 11.24 -16.77 5.13
N PHE A 70 10.43 -17.74 5.57
CA PHE A 70 9.55 -18.51 4.68
C PHE A 70 8.40 -17.64 4.18
N TYR A 71 7.83 -16.81 5.05
CA TYR A 71 6.79 -15.86 4.67
C TYR A 71 7.29 -14.88 3.60
N VAL A 72 8.45 -14.26 3.82
CA VAL A 72 9.07 -13.34 2.86
C VAL A 72 9.40 -14.04 1.54
N ALA A 73 9.87 -15.29 1.58
CA ALA A 73 10.12 -16.07 0.38
C ALA A 73 8.82 -16.34 -0.41
N ALA A 74 7.73 -16.70 0.27
CA ALA A 74 6.41 -16.89 -0.35
C ALA A 74 5.89 -15.62 -1.02
N VAL A 75 6.01 -14.47 -0.35
CA VAL A 75 5.60 -13.18 -0.90
C VAL A 75 6.45 -12.82 -2.11
N ARG A 76 7.77 -13.01 -2.03
CA ARG A 76 8.68 -12.77 -3.16
C ARG A 76 8.33 -13.65 -4.35
N GLU A 77 8.07 -14.93 -4.13
CA GLU A 77 7.69 -15.85 -5.21
C GLU A 77 6.40 -15.40 -5.94
N ALA A 78 5.40 -14.92 -5.18
CA ALA A 78 4.17 -14.39 -5.76
C ALA A 78 4.42 -13.10 -6.58
N LEU A 79 5.30 -12.22 -6.10
CA LEU A 79 5.69 -11.00 -6.81
C LEU A 79 6.47 -11.32 -8.09
N ASP A 80 7.41 -12.27 -8.03
CA ASP A 80 8.16 -12.73 -9.20
C ASP A 80 7.22 -13.37 -10.23
N TYR A 81 6.18 -14.09 -9.79
CA TYR A 81 5.15 -14.62 -10.68
C TYR A 81 4.42 -13.49 -11.42
N LEU A 82 4.04 -12.43 -10.70
CA LEU A 82 3.39 -11.27 -11.30
C LEU A 82 4.28 -10.54 -12.31
N ASP A 83 5.55 -10.32 -11.94
CA ASP A 83 6.55 -9.69 -12.80
C ASP A 83 6.75 -10.46 -14.11
N ARG A 84 6.90 -11.79 -14.03
CA ARG A 84 6.99 -12.67 -15.22
C ARG A 84 5.77 -12.59 -16.13
N THR A 85 4.59 -12.34 -15.57
CA THR A 85 3.36 -12.16 -16.35
C THR A 85 3.13 -10.73 -16.84
N GLY A 86 4.00 -9.78 -16.44
CA GLY A 86 3.90 -8.36 -16.79
C GLY A 86 2.70 -7.65 -16.16
N ASN A 87 2.22 -8.12 -15.01
CA ASN A 87 1.02 -7.60 -14.35
C ASN A 87 1.34 -6.97 -13.00
N GLU A 88 0.94 -5.72 -12.78
CA GLU A 88 1.02 -5.07 -11.45
C GLU A 88 -0.03 -5.61 -10.46
N TRP A 89 -1.14 -6.13 -11.01
CA TRP A 89 -2.27 -6.65 -10.27
C TRP A 89 -2.45 -8.13 -10.57
N GLY A 90 -2.57 -8.95 -9.53
CA GLY A 90 -2.86 -10.37 -9.67
C GLY A 90 -4.28 -10.71 -10.11
N SER A 91 -5.20 -9.74 -10.07
CA SER A 91 -6.51 -9.87 -10.69
C SER A 91 -6.99 -8.55 -11.27
N GLU A 92 -7.78 -8.65 -12.34
CA GLU A 92 -8.58 -7.52 -12.84
C GLU A 92 -9.80 -7.26 -11.93
N GLY A 93 -10.22 -8.26 -11.15
CA GLY A 93 -11.28 -8.19 -10.16
C GLY A 93 -10.76 -7.86 -8.77
N ARG A 94 -11.68 -7.51 -7.85
CA ARG A 94 -11.41 -7.40 -6.39
C ARG A 94 -10.19 -6.55 -5.99
N ARG A 95 -9.89 -5.49 -6.74
CA ARG A 95 -8.82 -4.52 -6.42
C ARG A 95 -9.15 -3.61 -5.23
N SER A 96 -10.38 -3.57 -4.76
CA SER A 96 -10.76 -2.84 -3.53
C SER A 96 -10.56 -3.73 -2.30
N VAL A 97 -9.85 -3.23 -1.29
CA VAL A 97 -9.67 -3.92 0.00
C VAL A 97 -10.90 -3.70 0.89
N PRO A 98 -11.60 -4.75 1.33
CA PRO A 98 -12.65 -4.60 2.34
C PRO A 98 -12.06 -4.13 3.68
N HIS A 99 -12.74 -3.21 4.38
CA HIS A 99 -12.26 -2.71 5.68
C HIS A 99 -12.03 -3.83 6.71
N LYS A 100 -12.88 -4.87 6.71
CA LYS A 100 -12.71 -6.05 7.58
C LYS A 100 -11.43 -6.83 7.26
N PHE A 101 -11.03 -6.89 6.00
CA PHE A 101 -9.79 -7.55 5.59
C PHE A 101 -8.58 -6.79 6.13
N PHE A 102 -8.58 -5.46 5.96
CA PHE A 102 -7.57 -4.57 6.52
C PHE A 102 -7.43 -4.74 8.03
N GLN A 103 -8.54 -4.67 8.78
CA GLN A 103 -8.51 -4.82 10.23
C GLN A 103 -8.01 -6.18 10.69
N LYS A 104 -8.34 -7.25 9.96
CA LYS A 104 -8.03 -8.63 10.35
C LYS A 104 -6.60 -9.04 10.02
N PHE A 105 -6.10 -8.64 8.85
CA PHE A 105 -4.81 -9.10 8.33
C PHE A 105 -3.77 -7.99 8.23
N GLY A 106 -4.15 -6.72 8.37
CA GLY A 106 -3.22 -5.60 8.38
C GLY A 106 -2.66 -5.21 7.00
N LEU A 107 -3.34 -5.57 5.91
CA LEU A 107 -2.92 -5.24 4.54
C LEU A 107 -2.72 -3.74 4.36
N ARG A 108 -1.49 -3.28 4.13
CA ARG A 108 -1.16 -1.89 3.82
C ARG A 108 -0.86 -1.76 2.34
N ARG A 109 -1.44 -0.76 1.68
CA ARG A 109 -1.04 -0.41 0.31
C ARG A 109 0.08 0.60 0.36
N ARG A 110 1.00 0.55 -0.61
CA ARG A 110 2.09 1.54 -0.74
C ARG A 110 1.61 3.00 -0.65
N ALA A 111 0.45 3.33 -1.24
CA ALA A 111 -0.15 4.67 -1.14
C ALA A 111 -0.54 5.11 0.29
N ASP A 112 -0.77 4.14 1.18
CA ASP A 112 -1.04 4.37 2.61
C ASP A 112 0.26 4.37 3.42
N VAL A 113 1.28 3.60 3.00
CA VAL A 113 2.61 3.55 3.63
C VAL A 113 3.40 4.86 3.42
N GLU A 114 3.31 5.48 2.24
CA GLU A 114 3.97 6.77 1.96
C GLU A 114 3.37 7.93 2.77
N ARG A 115 2.08 7.84 3.17
CA ARG A 115 1.42 8.84 4.02
C ARG A 115 1.81 8.76 5.50
N ASP A 116 2.17 7.57 5.99
CA ASP A 116 2.63 7.37 7.38
C ASP A 116 4.15 7.57 7.54
N GLN A 117 4.92 7.62 6.44
CA GLN A 117 6.39 7.81 6.45
C GLN A 117 6.86 9.27 6.30
N THR A 118 5.95 10.25 6.40
CA THR A 118 6.28 11.68 6.46
C THR A 118 5.74 12.26 7.78
N PRO A 119 6.48 12.07 8.89
CA PRO A 119 7.63 12.92 9.17
C PRO A 119 8.85 12.12 9.65
N ASP A 120 10.05 12.65 9.47
CA ASP A 120 11.33 12.14 10.01
C ASP A 120 12.18 11.21 9.10
N LEU A 121 11.90 11.13 7.80
CA LEU A 121 12.78 10.49 6.81
C LEU A 121 13.60 11.52 6.01
N GLU A 122 14.22 12.47 6.71
CA GLU A 122 15.19 13.43 6.16
C GLU A 122 16.65 13.05 6.51
N LEU A 123 16.92 11.83 6.99
CA LEU A 123 18.23 11.46 7.57
C LEU A 123 18.92 10.22 6.97
N VAL A 124 18.47 9.68 5.83
CA VAL A 124 19.10 8.49 5.20
C VAL A 124 19.38 8.67 3.70
N GLN A 125 19.58 9.91 3.23
CA GLN A 125 20.00 10.21 1.85
C GLN A 125 21.38 10.91 1.76
N THR A 126 22.26 10.74 2.74
CA THR A 126 23.59 11.39 2.74
C THR A 126 24.77 10.42 2.81
N LEU A 127 24.62 9.17 2.37
CA LEU A 127 25.72 8.20 2.34
C LEU A 127 25.66 7.38 1.05
N ASP A 128 25.78 8.06 -0.09
CA ASP A 128 26.38 7.53 -1.33
C ASP A 128 26.24 8.62 -2.41
N GLU A 129 27.22 9.53 -2.47
CA GLU A 129 27.78 10.08 -3.72
C GLU A 129 28.88 11.11 -3.39
N GLU A 130 30.12 10.65 -3.55
CA GLU A 130 31.30 11.38 -4.03
C GLU A 130 31.91 12.53 -3.20
N LEU A 131 32.93 12.11 -2.43
CA LEU A 131 34.10 12.91 -2.07
C LEU A 131 35.01 13.06 -3.31
N ASP A 132 35.61 14.25 -3.47
CA ASP A 132 36.49 14.78 -4.54
C ASP A 132 35.74 15.24 -5.81
N GLU A 133 35.91 16.45 -6.37
CA GLU A 133 37.00 17.43 -6.30
C GLU A 133 36.43 18.79 -6.74
N THR A 134 36.96 19.86 -6.12
CA THR A 134 37.08 21.25 -6.61
C THR A 134 36.57 21.59 -8.02
N ILE A 135 35.75 22.65 -8.14
CA ILE A 135 35.96 23.81 -9.04
C ILE A 135 35.05 24.96 -8.57
N GLU A 136 35.69 26.08 -8.21
CA GLU A 136 35.07 27.40 -8.09
C GLU A 136 34.74 27.90 -9.50
N GLU A 137 33.46 28.02 -9.87
CA GLU A 137 33.07 28.94 -10.94
C GLU A 137 31.75 29.65 -10.60
N GLU A 138 31.92 30.94 -10.39
CA GLU A 138 30.92 31.99 -10.24
C GLU A 138 30.17 32.16 -11.57
N TYR A 139 28.84 31.98 -11.57
CA TYR A 139 27.98 32.54 -12.62
C TYR A 139 26.69 33.10 -12.03
N GLU A 140 26.57 34.41 -12.15
CA GLU A 140 25.36 35.18 -11.93
C GLU A 140 24.28 34.87 -13.00
N VAL A 141 23.08 35.31 -12.65
CA VAL A 141 21.94 35.68 -13.51
C VAL A 141 20.84 34.63 -13.67
N GLY A 142 19.75 34.88 -12.94
CA GLY A 142 18.45 34.27 -13.24
C GLY A 142 17.38 34.45 -12.17
N MET A 143 17.08 35.70 -11.77
CA MET A 143 15.94 36.04 -10.91
C MET A 143 14.62 35.45 -11.46
N VAL A 144 14.00 34.52 -10.73
CA VAL A 144 12.55 34.29 -10.74
C VAL A 144 12.10 33.92 -9.33
N GLU A 145 11.57 34.89 -8.59
CA GLU A 145 10.73 34.63 -7.41
C GLU A 145 9.44 33.90 -7.83
N PRO A 146 9.00 32.87 -7.08
CA PRO A 146 7.58 32.61 -6.93
C PRO A 146 7.15 32.92 -5.49
N LYS A 147 6.56 34.12 -5.34
CA LYS A 147 5.55 34.53 -4.35
C LYS A 147 5.33 33.57 -3.17
N GLU A 148 6.00 33.85 -2.05
CA GLU A 148 5.38 33.66 -0.75
C GLU A 148 4.12 34.53 -0.68
N LYS A 149 2.94 33.92 -0.68
CA LYS A 149 1.73 34.42 -0.02
C LYS A 149 0.61 33.40 -0.16
N SER A 150 -0.04 33.12 0.97
CA SER A 150 -1.42 32.62 1.07
C SER A 150 -1.63 31.13 1.39
N ALA A 151 -1.04 30.66 2.50
CA ALA A 151 -1.58 29.48 3.23
C ALA A 151 -1.66 29.73 4.75
N LEU A 152 -0.76 30.56 5.29
CA LEU A 152 -0.71 30.85 6.73
C LEU A 152 -1.92 31.67 7.24
N LYS A 153 -2.54 32.50 6.37
CA LYS A 153 -3.72 33.30 6.75
C LYS A 153 -5.01 32.47 6.85
N GLU A 154 -5.13 31.35 6.13
CA GLU A 154 -6.32 30.49 6.24
C GLU A 154 -6.32 29.69 7.55
N ILE A 155 -5.16 29.19 7.98
CA ILE A 155 -5.04 28.42 9.24
C ILE A 155 -5.42 29.30 10.46
N ILE A 156 -4.98 30.56 10.49
CA ILE A 156 -5.31 31.49 11.59
C ILE A 156 -6.82 31.77 11.67
N PHE A 157 -7.51 31.84 10.52
CA PHE A 157 -8.94 32.10 10.47
C PHE A 157 -9.76 30.92 11.04
N PHE A 158 -9.38 29.67 10.71
CA PHE A 158 -10.04 28.48 11.27
C PHE A 158 -9.85 28.35 12.78
N VAL A 159 -8.65 28.64 13.29
CA VAL A 159 -8.36 28.58 14.74
C VAL A 159 -9.19 29.62 15.49
N ALA A 160 -9.32 30.85 14.98
CA ALA A 160 -10.11 31.90 15.61
C ALA A 160 -11.61 31.54 15.70
N ILE A 161 -12.18 30.95 14.64
CA ILE A 161 -13.58 30.50 14.63
C ILE A 161 -13.79 29.37 15.65
N PHE A 162 -12.86 28.40 15.72
CA PHE A 162 -12.97 27.28 16.65
C PHE A 162 -12.96 27.77 18.11
N VAL A 163 -12.07 28.70 18.46
CA VAL A 163 -12.01 29.29 19.81
C VAL A 163 -13.30 30.02 20.17
N LEU A 164 -13.90 30.77 19.22
CA LEU A 164 -15.17 31.46 19.46
C LEU A 164 -16.34 30.50 19.68
N VAL A 165 -16.42 29.40 18.92
CA VAL A 165 -17.46 28.38 19.09
C VAL A 165 -17.33 27.69 20.44
N VAL A 166 -16.11 27.35 20.86
CA VAL A 166 -15.84 26.74 22.18
C VAL A 166 -16.21 27.71 23.30
N ALA A 167 -15.77 28.97 23.22
CA ALA A 167 -16.11 29.99 24.22
C ALA A 167 -17.63 30.21 24.34
N TRP A 168 -18.35 30.23 23.21
CA TRP A 168 -19.81 30.35 23.21
C TRP A 168 -20.51 29.13 23.83
N TYR A 169 -20.02 27.92 23.56
CA TYR A 169 -20.57 26.69 24.15
C TYR A 169 -20.44 26.67 25.68
N PHE A 170 -19.34 27.23 26.22
CA PHE A 170 -19.12 27.31 27.67
C PHE A 170 -19.82 28.49 28.35
N MET A 171 -20.30 29.50 27.62
CA MET A 171 -21.11 30.60 28.17
C MET A 171 -22.63 30.31 28.19
N LYS A 172 -23.05 29.12 27.76
CA LYS A 172 -24.44 28.67 27.80
C LYS A 172 -24.63 27.60 28.88
#